data_AF-A0A367LUA8-F1
#
_entry.id   AF-A0A367LUA8-F1
#
_cell.length_a   1.000
_cell.length_b   1.000
_cell.length_c   1.000
_cell.angle_alpha   90.00
_cell.angle_beta   90.00
_cell.angle_gamma   90.00
#
_symmetry.space_group_name_H-M   'P 1'
#
loop_
_entity.id
_entity.type
_entity.pdbx_description
1 polymer ?
#
loop_
_entity_poly.entity_id
_entity_poly.type
_entity_poly.pdbx_seq_one_letter_code
_entity_poly.pdbx_strand_id
1 'polypeptide(L)' 'MTAERTRLVFVEGQREASLLLVNQNPYPVLVQAWVDDGALDGEPDTALAPFLPLPPVFRLEPGRQRSLRL' A
#
# COMPACT_ATOMS: atom_id res chain seq x y z
N MET A 1 -8.92 -1.65 -8.79
CA MET A 1 -7.55 -1.32 -8.36
C MET A 1 -6.74 -2.59 -8.32
N THR A 2 -5.52 -2.57 -8.83
CA THR A 2 -4.66 -3.76 -8.90
C THR A 2 -3.25 -3.39 -8.46
N ALA A 3 -2.59 -4.29 -7.74
CA ALA A 3 -1.16 -4.19 -7.39
C ALA A 3 -0.33 -5.05 -8.35
N GLU A 4 0.90 -4.61 -8.67
CA GLU A 4 1.80 -5.34 -9.58
C GLU A 4 2.17 -6.76 -9.12
N ARG A 5 2.12 -7.01 -7.81
CA ARG A 5 2.51 -8.27 -7.16
C ARG A 5 1.64 -8.55 -5.95
N THR A 6 1.60 -9.82 -5.54
CA THR A 6 0.83 -10.30 -4.38
C THR A 6 1.65 -10.38 -3.10
N ARG A 7 2.99 -10.25 -3.20
CA ARG A 7 3.91 -10.30 -2.06
C ARG A 7 5.10 -9.38 -2.29
N LEU A 8 5.42 -8.57 -1.28
CA LEU A 8 6.66 -7.79 -1.17
C LEU A 8 7.56 -8.48 -0.14
N VAL A 9 8.80 -8.78 -0.50
CA VAL A 9 9.77 -9.43 0.41
C VAL A 9 10.87 -8.41 0.70
N PHE A 10 11.00 -8.02 1.96
CA PHE A 10 12.10 -7.17 2.42
C PHE A 10 13.31 -8.05 2.68
N VAL A 11 14.39 -7.82 1.93
CA VAL A 11 15.68 -8.46 2.19
C VAL A 11 16.37 -7.71 3.32
N GLU A 12 17.11 -8.43 4.16
CA GLU A 12 17.91 -7.83 5.23
C GLU A 12 18.77 -6.67 4.69
N GLY A 13 18.76 -5.55 5.42
CA GLY A 13 19.47 -4.32 5.03
C GLY A 13 18.71 -3.39 4.09
N GLN A 14 17.59 -3.81 3.49
CA GLN A 14 16.72 -2.92 2.73
C GLN A 14 15.87 -2.06 3.67
N ARG A 15 15.94 -0.74 3.47
CA ARG A 15 15.18 0.25 4.26
C ARG A 15 13.86 0.64 3.64
N GLU A 16 13.69 0.41 2.34
CA GLU A 16 12.48 0.73 1.60
C GLU A 16 12.24 -0.26 0.46
N ALA A 17 10.98 -0.45 0.11
CA ALA A 17 10.52 -1.17 -1.06
C ALA A 17 9.36 -0.43 -1.72
N SER A 18 9.08 -0.75 -2.99
CA SER A 18 8.03 -0.08 -3.77
C SER A 18 7.02 -1.07 -4.31
N LEU A 19 5.75 -0.68 -4.27
CA LEU A 19 4.63 -1.43 -4.83
C LEU A 19 3.86 -0.54 -5.82
N LEU A 20 3.84 -0.90 -7.09
CA LEU A 20 3.03 -0.20 -8.07
C LEU A 20 1.55 -0.56 -7.94
N LEU A 21 0.72 0.47 -7.79
CA LEU A 21 -0.74 0.38 -7.78
C LEU A 21 -1.29 1.03 -9.05
N VAL A 22 -2.30 0.40 -9.66
CA VAL A 22 -2.97 0.90 -10.86
C VAL A 22 -4.48 0.97 -10.64
N ASN A 23 -5.07 2.13 -10.90
CA ASN A 23 -6.52 2.26 -10.94
C ASN A 23 -7.04 1.92 -12.34
N GLN A 24 -7.39 0.66 -12.56
CA GLN A 24 -7.99 0.20 -13.82
C GLN A 24 -9.49 0.53 -13.95
N ASN A 25 -10.11 1.13 -12.92
CA ASN A 25 -11.51 1.52 -12.97
C ASN A 25 -11.69 2.77 -13.85
N PRO A 26 -12.87 2.95 -14.48
CA PRO A 26 -13.19 4.15 -15.26
C PRO A 26 -13.53 5.38 -14.40
N TYR A 27 -13.36 5.29 -13.08
CA TYR A 27 -13.65 6.36 -12.12
C TYR A 27 -12.52 6.48 -11.09
N PRO A 28 -12.35 7.67 -10.49
CA PRO A 28 -11.33 7.91 -9.47
C PRO A 28 -11.59 7.12 -8.20
N VAL A 29 -10.53 6.73 -7.50
CA VAL A 29 -10.61 6.01 -6.22
C VAL A 29 -9.81 6.73 -5.13
N LEU A 30 -10.29 6.63 -3.89
CA LEU A 30 -9.50 6.93 -2.70
C LEU A 30 -8.79 5.63 -2.29
N VAL A 31 -7.46 5.68 -2.18
CA VAL A 31 -6.65 4.57 -1.71
C VAL A 31 -6.23 4.88 -0.28
N GLN A 32 -6.46 3.92 0.62
CA GLN A 32 -5.92 3.91 1.97
C GLN A 32 -5.01 2.70 2.09
N ALA A 33 -3.81 2.90 2.63
CA ALA A 33 -2.81 1.87 2.81
C ALA A 33 -2.29 1.89 4.25
N TRP A 34 -2.25 0.71 4.87
CA TRP A 34 -1.66 0.47 6.18
C TRP A 34 -0.98 -0.90 6.16
N VAL A 35 -0.14 -1.14 7.15
CA VAL A 35 0.47 -2.46 7.42
C VAL A 35 -0.07 -2.91 8.77
N ASP A 36 -0.66 -4.09 8.83
CA ASP A 36 -1.09 -4.71 10.08
C ASP A 36 0.09 -5.39 10.81
N ASP A 37 -0.11 -5.75 12.07
CA ASP A 37 0.84 -6.49 12.89
C ASP A 37 0.56 -8.02 12.91
N GLY A 38 -0.27 -8.50 11.99
CA GLY A 38 -0.72 -9.89 11.92
C GLY A 38 -1.97 -10.20 12.76
N ALA A 39 -2.54 -9.23 13.48
CA ALA A 39 -3.81 -9.40 14.16
C ALA A 39 -4.98 -9.40 13.14
N LEU A 40 -5.77 -10.47 13.12
CA LEU A 40 -6.86 -10.66 12.15
C LEU A 40 -7.97 -9.61 12.26
N ASP A 41 -8.18 -9.06 13.47
CA ASP A 41 -9.21 -8.06 13.77
C ASP A 41 -8.59 -6.67 14.03
N GLY A 42 -7.33 -6.45 13.63
CA GLY A 42 -6.62 -5.19 13.81
C GLY A 42 -7.17 -4.09 12.90
N GLU A 43 -7.47 -2.93 13.47
CA GLU A 43 -7.81 -1.73 12.71
C GLU A 43 -6.53 -0.94 12.36
N PRO A 44 -6.55 -0.10 11.32
CA PRO A 44 -5.37 0.67 10.92
C PRO A 44 -4.82 1.59 12.02
N ASP A 45 -5.65 1.99 12.98
CA ASP A 45 -5.31 2.86 14.10
C ASP A 45 -4.64 2.12 15.27
N THR A 46 -4.83 0.81 15.37
CA THR A 46 -4.19 -0.04 16.39
C THR A 46 -2.96 -0.79 15.89
N ALA A 47 -2.71 -0.77 14.58
CA ALA A 47 -1.61 -1.51 13.96
C ALA A 47 -0.23 -0.97 14.37
N LEU A 48 0.55 -1.79 15.08
CA LEU A 48 1.95 -1.51 15.44
C LEU A 48 2.91 -2.27 14.50
N ALA A 49 3.01 -1.81 13.26
CA ALA A 49 3.88 -2.40 12.26
C ALA A 49 5.25 -1.69 12.16
N PRO A 50 6.35 -2.42 11.88
CA PRO A 50 7.69 -1.82 11.73
C PRO A 50 7.89 -1.07 10.39
N PHE A 51 6.90 -1.09 9.49
CA PHE A 51 6.94 -0.43 8.18
C PHE A 51 5.74 0.51 8.01
N LEU A 52 5.93 1.61 7.27
CA LEU A 52 4.89 2.61 7.05
C LEU A 52 4.70 2.87 5.55
N PRO A 53 3.49 2.62 5.01
CA PRO A 53 3.20 2.90 3.62
C PRO A 53 3.04 4.41 3.39
N LEU A 54 3.76 4.94 2.41
CA LEU A 54 3.77 6.38 2.09
C LEU A 54 3.38 6.64 0.62
N PRO A 55 2.39 7.51 0.36
CA PRO A 55 1.48 8.13 1.34
C PRO A 55 0.39 7.15 1.83
N PRO A 56 -0.09 7.29 3.08
CA PRO A 56 -1.09 6.39 3.66
C PRO A 56 -2.49 6.59 3.06
N VAL A 57 -2.81 7.81 2.60
CA VAL A 57 -4.08 8.12 1.93
C VAL A 57 -3.83 9.00 0.72
N PHE A 58 -4.38 8.63 -0.43
CA PHE A 58 -4.29 9.43 -1.64
C PHE A 58 -5.40 9.10 -2.64
N ARG A 59 -5.68 10.05 -3.52
CA ARG A 59 -6.60 9.86 -4.65
C ARG A 59 -5.84 9.37 -5.87
N LEU A 60 -6.42 8.41 -6.60
CA LEU A 60 -5.87 7.87 -7.85
C LEU A 60 -6.92 7.97 -8.97
N GLU A 61 -6.62 8.79 -9.97
CA GLU A 61 -7.50 9.02 -11.13
C GLU A 61 -7.61 7.78 -12.04
N PRO A 62 -8.65 7.70 -12.90
CA PRO A 62 -8.81 6.59 -13.85
C PRO A 62 -7.57 6.36 -14.71
N GLY A 63 -7.15 5.10 -14.83
CA GLY A 63 -6.00 4.68 -15.64
C GLY A 63 -4.64 5.21 -15.15
N ARG A 64 -4.57 5.85 -13.96
CA ARG A 64 -3.29 6.27 -13.37
C ARG A 64 -2.67 5.16 -12.55
N GLN A 65 -1.35 5.22 -12.46
CA GLN A 65 -0.54 4.37 -11.62
C GLN A 65 0.21 5.21 -10.58
N ARG A 66 0.49 4.61 -9.42
CA ARG A 66 1.29 5.24 -8.36
C ARG A 66 2.12 4.20 -7.63
N SER A 67 3.38 4.55 -7.36
CA SER A 67 4.23 3.74 -6.48
C SER A 67 3.91 4.07 -5.03
N LEU A 68 3.60 3.04 -4.25
CA LEU A 68 3.51 3.09 -2.79
C LEU A 68 4.87 2.65 -2.24
N ARG A 69 5.49 3.49 -1.41
CA ARG A 69 6.73 3.14 -0.72
C ARG A 69 6.41 2.54 0.64
N LEU A 70 7.04 1.43 0.99
CA LEU A 70 6.99 0.80 2.32
C LEU A 70 8.40 0.67 2.89
#